data_AF-A0ABD6P7L2-F1
#
_entry.id   AF-A0ABD6P7L2-F1
#
_cell.length_a   1.000
_cell.length_b   1.000
_cell.length_c   1.000
_cell.angle_alpha   90.00
_cell.angle_beta   90.00
_cell.angle_gamma   90.00
#
_symmetry.space_group_name_H-M   'P 1'
#
loop_
_entity.id
_entity.type
_entity.pdbx_description
1 polymer ?
#
loop_
_entity_poly.entity_id
_entity_poly.type
_entity_poly.pdbx_seq_one_letter_code
_entity_poly.pdbx_strand_id
1 'polypeptide(L)'
;MFFRSSDCKIQIYDSMRDGSINCMIAPLDAADVFGPYDQSGKWQYLPRFAIRQGVPIDEIMKDKLPVDFPTTKQFLVSVRQRIEKYFPIAHEDILEMGGPEYWNSGP
;
A
#
# COMPACT_ATOMS: atom_id res chain seq x y z
N MET A 1 1.72 2.73 -12.15
CA MET A 1 2.03 1.45 -12.83
C MET A 1 1.47 0.28 -12.03
N PHE A 2 1.01 -0.78 -12.72
CA PHE A 2 0.59 -2.04 -12.11
C PHE A 2 1.63 -3.13 -12.31
N PHE A 3 1.82 -3.96 -11.29
CA PHE A 3 2.66 -5.14 -11.28
C PHE A 3 1.80 -6.33 -10.86
N ARG A 4 2.03 -7.49 -11.45
CA ARG A 4 1.24 -8.70 -11.20
C ARG A 4 2.16 -9.85 -10.81
N SER A 5 1.77 -10.56 -9.76
CA SER A 5 2.34 -11.85 -9.34
C SER A 5 1.39 -13.00 -9.73
N SER A 6 1.69 -14.21 -9.29
CA SER A 6 0.84 -15.40 -9.47
C SER A 6 -0.48 -15.34 -8.69
N ASP A 7 -0.57 -14.50 -7.66
CA ASP A 7 -1.65 -14.52 -6.66
C ASP A 7 -2.12 -13.13 -6.18
N CYS A 8 -1.39 -12.07 -6.49
CA CYS A 8 -1.75 -10.69 -6.15
C CYS A 8 -1.29 -9.68 -7.22
N LYS A 9 -1.69 -8.42 -7.03
CA LYS A 9 -1.23 -7.27 -7.81
C LYS A 9 -0.75 -6.16 -6.90
N ILE A 10 0.25 -5.43 -7.36
CA ILE A 10 0.74 -4.21 -6.73
C ILE A 10 0.56 -3.06 -7.70
N GLN A 11 0.24 -1.87 -7.18
CA GLN A 11 0.37 -0.64 -7.92
C GLN A 11 1.32 0.31 -7.21
N ILE A 12 2.12 1.02 -8.01
CA ILE A 12 2.95 2.15 -7.58
C ILE A 12 2.50 3.36 -8.38
N TYR A 13 2.11 4.44 -7.70
CA TYR A 13 1.60 5.64 -8.36
C TYR A 13 2.02 6.91 -7.63
N ASP A 14 2.12 8.01 -8.38
CA ASP A 14 2.34 9.34 -7.83
C ASP A 14 1.02 9.89 -7.29
N SER A 15 1.02 10.21 -5.99
CA SER A 15 -0.08 10.88 -5.32
C SER A 15 0.09 12.38 -5.44
N MET A 16 -0.67 12.98 -6.36
CA MET A 16 -0.70 14.43 -6.57
C MET A 16 -1.15 15.21 -5.32
N ARG A 17 -1.84 14.56 -4.37
CA ARG A 17 -2.38 15.20 -3.16
C ARG A 17 -1.31 15.55 -2.14
N ASP A 18 -0.31 14.68 -1.99
CA ASP A 18 0.74 14.81 -0.98
C ASP A 18 2.16 14.76 -1.58
N GLY A 19 2.27 14.79 -2.91
CA GLY A 19 3.55 14.74 -3.62
C GLY A 19 4.34 13.47 -3.37
N SER A 20 3.68 12.39 -2.93
CA SER A 20 4.33 11.15 -2.52
C SER A 20 4.15 10.04 -3.55
N ILE A 21 5.08 9.08 -3.57
CA ILE A 21 4.87 7.80 -4.27
C ILE A 21 4.23 6.82 -3.28
N ASN A 22 3.05 6.35 -3.65
CA ASN A 22 2.29 5.38 -2.87
C ASN A 22 2.33 3.99 -3.50
N CYS A 23 2.18 2.99 -2.64
CA CYS A 23 2.17 1.59 -3.03
C CYS A 23 0.96 0.89 -2.41
N MET A 24 0.20 0.19 -3.23
CA MET A 24 -0.99 -0.55 -2.81
C MET A 24 -0.97 -1.97 -3.38
N ILE A 25 -1.59 -2.91 -2.67
CA ILE A 25 -1.73 -4.31 -3.05
C ILE A 25 -3.21 -4.67 -3.18
N ALA A 26 -3.53 -5.63 -4.05
CA ALA A 26 -4.88 -6.15 -4.24
C ALA A 26 -4.86 -7.62 -4.71
N PRO A 27 -5.97 -8.36 -4.58
CA PRO A 27 -6.13 -9.67 -5.22
C PRO A 27 -6.14 -9.57 -6.74
N LEU A 28 -5.92 -10.69 -7.43
CA LEU A 28 -5.84 -10.73 -8.90
C LEU A 28 -7.12 -10.30 -9.62
N ASP A 29 -8.27 -10.47 -8.96
CA ASP A 29 -9.61 -10.20 -9.49
C ASP A 29 -10.05 -8.74 -9.29
N ALA A 30 -9.26 -7.91 -8.61
CA ALA A 30 -9.52 -6.48 -8.49
C ALA A 30 -9.45 -5.81 -9.87
N ALA A 31 -10.21 -4.75 -10.12
CA ALA A 31 -10.05 -3.96 -11.33
C ALA A 31 -8.73 -3.16 -11.29
N ASP A 32 -8.09 -2.90 -12.44
CA ASP A 32 -6.88 -2.07 -12.51
C ASP A 32 -7.25 -0.59 -12.42
N VAL A 33 -7.46 -0.12 -11.19
CA VAL A 33 -7.81 1.27 -10.87
C VAL A 33 -6.68 1.88 -10.05
N PHE A 34 -6.18 3.05 -10.48
CA PHE A 34 -5.10 3.73 -9.78
C PHE A 34 -5.58 4.37 -8.47
N GLY A 35 -4.73 4.30 -7.45
CA GLY A 35 -4.96 4.89 -6.15
C GLY A 35 -6.20 4.34 -5.43
N PRO A 36 -6.64 5.04 -4.38
CA PRO A 36 -7.79 4.65 -3.56
C PRO A 36 -9.14 4.97 -4.25
N TYR A 37 -9.17 5.19 -5.57
CA TYR A 37 -10.40 5.48 -6.33
C TYR A 37 -11.20 4.23 -6.67
N ASP A 38 -10.63 3.05 -6.43
CA ASP A 38 -11.30 1.76 -6.62
C ASP A 38 -12.49 1.59 -5.68
N GLN A 39 -13.71 1.74 -6.19
CA GLN A 39 -14.96 1.52 -5.45
C GLN A 39 -15.19 0.08 -4.97
N SER A 40 -14.35 -0.88 -5.37
CA SER A 40 -14.38 -2.24 -4.82
C SER A 40 -13.58 -2.41 -3.53
N GLY A 41 -12.75 -1.42 -3.15
CA GLY A 41 -12.01 -1.41 -1.89
C GLY A 41 -11.01 -2.55 -1.75
N LYS A 42 -10.67 -3.20 -2.87
CA LYS A 42 -9.72 -4.30 -2.91
C LYS A 42 -8.29 -3.80 -2.94
N TRP A 43 -8.08 -2.59 -3.47
CA TRP A 43 -6.79 -1.92 -3.37
C TRP A 43 -6.57 -1.35 -1.97
N GLN A 44 -5.51 -1.81 -1.32
CA GLN A 44 -5.15 -1.43 0.04
C GLN A 44 -3.69 -1.01 0.14
N TYR A 45 -3.40 0.00 0.96
CA TYR A 45 -2.01 0.39 1.23
C TYR A 45 -1.30 -0.74 1.98
N LEU A 46 -0.07 -1.07 1.56
CA LEU A 46 0.74 -2.12 2.19
C LEU A 46 0.83 -2.00 3.74
N PRO A 47 1.13 -0.82 4.32
CA PRO A 47 1.24 -0.70 5.77
C PRO A 47 -0.08 -0.89 6.52
N ARG A 48 -1.24 -0.85 5.85
CA ARG A 48 -2.55 -1.06 6.50
C ARG A 48 -2.63 -2.44 7.15
N PHE A 49 -2.08 -3.46 6.50
CA PHE A 49 -2.07 -4.83 7.02
C PHE A 49 -1.21 -4.96 8.27
N ALA A 50 -0.07 -4.26 8.32
CA ALA A 50 0.73 -4.18 9.53
C ALA A 50 -0.04 -3.54 10.71
N ILE A 51 -0.85 -2.50 10.46
CA ILE A 51 -1.73 -1.92 11.49
C ILE A 51 -2.73 -2.97 12.01
N ARG A 52 -3.33 -3.77 11.12
CA ARG A 52 -4.27 -4.83 11.50
C ARG A 52 -3.63 -5.88 12.40
N GLN A 53 -2.36 -6.19 12.13
CA GLN A 53 -1.57 -7.10 12.96
C GLN A 53 -1.00 -6.45 14.24
N GLY A 54 -1.40 -5.21 14.56
CA GLY A 54 -1.06 -4.53 15.81
C GLY A 54 0.22 -3.70 15.77
N VAL A 55 0.83 -3.48 14.60
CA VAL A 55 1.98 -2.58 14.47
C VAL A 55 1.53 -1.14 14.75
N PRO A 56 2.15 -0.45 15.72
CA PRO A 56 1.80 0.93 16.05
C PRO A 56 1.96 1.88 14.86
N ILE A 57 1.04 2.84 14.72
CA ILE A 57 1.04 3.81 13.62
C ILE A 57 2.32 4.66 13.63
N ASP A 58 2.86 5.00 14.81
CA ASP A 58 4.10 5.75 14.94
C ASP A 58 5.31 4.97 14.39
N GLU A 59 5.32 3.63 14.50
CA GLU A 59 6.35 2.81 13.87
C GLU A 59 6.25 2.82 12.35
N ILE A 60 5.04 2.88 11.80
CA ILE A 60 4.82 3.00 10.36
C ILE A 60 5.21 4.40 9.87
N MET A 61 4.95 5.42 10.67
CA MET A 61 5.32 6.80 10.34
C MET A 61 6.84 6.98 10.27
N LYS A 62 7.64 6.19 11.00
CA LYS A 62 9.12 6.21 10.91
C LYS A 62 9.64 5.80 9.53
N ASP A 63 8.86 5.08 8.73
CA ASP A 63 9.27 4.67 7.37
C ASP A 63 8.94 5.72 6.31
N LYS A 64 8.27 6.80 6.68
CA LYS A 64 8.07 7.94 5.78
C LYS A 64 9.41 8.63 5.56
N LEU A 65 9.63 9.07 4.32
CA LEU A 65 10.81 9.83 3.96
C LEU A 65 10.76 11.20 4.66
N PRO A 66 11.72 11.57 5.53
CA PRO A 66 11.64 12.79 6.34
C PRO A 66 12.14 14.05 5.61
N VAL A 67 12.32 13.99 4.28
CA VAL A 67 12.97 15.03 3.48
C VAL A 67 11.92 15.81 2.69
N ASP A 68 11.97 17.15 2.72
CA ASP A 68 11.00 18.04 2.06
C ASP A 68 11.06 17.98 0.52
N PHE A 69 12.25 17.75 -0.06
CA PHE A 69 12.46 17.62 -1.51
C PHE A 69 13.36 16.44 -1.82
N PRO A 70 12.86 15.20 -1.73
CA PRO A 70 13.69 14.05 -1.98
C PRO A 70 14.03 13.92 -3.46
N THR A 71 15.25 13.50 -3.73
CA THR A 71 15.64 13.06 -5.08
C THR A 71 14.82 11.84 -5.49
N THR A 72 14.66 11.63 -6.81
CA THR A 72 14.01 10.42 -7.35
C THR A 72 14.63 9.14 -6.76
N LYS A 73 15.95 9.11 -6.57
CA LYS A 73 16.65 7.97 -5.97
C LYS A 73 16.22 7.72 -4.52
N GLN A 74 16.13 8.77 -3.69
CA GLN A 74 15.68 8.64 -2.29
C GLN A 74 14.23 8.16 -2.21
N PHE A 75 13.37 8.66 -3.11
CA PHE A 75 11.99 8.18 -3.21
C PHE A 75 11.92 6.70 -3.59
N LEU A 76 12.64 6.27 -4.64
CA LEU A 76 12.64 4.87 -5.07
C LEU A 76 13.19 3.93 -4.00
N VAL A 77 14.22 4.34 -3.26
CA VAL A 77 14.75 3.59 -2.10
C VAL A 77 13.70 3.46 -1.01
N SER A 78 13.00 4.55 -0.66
CA SER A 78 11.93 4.53 0.35
C SER A 78 10.76 3.64 -0.07
N VAL A 79 10.38 3.63 -1.36
CA VAL A 79 9.33 2.74 -1.88
C VAL A 79 9.78 1.28 -1.79
N ARG A 80 11.01 0.98 -2.21
CA ARG A 80 11.58 -0.36 -2.10
C ARG A 80 11.56 -0.87 -0.65
N GLN A 81 12.05 -0.08 0.30
CA GLN A 81 12.09 -0.46 1.73
C GLN A 81 10.70 -0.72 2.30
N ARG A 82 9.71 0.11 1.96
CA ARG A 82 8.31 -0.11 2.38
C ARG A 82 7.73 -1.39 1.79
N ILE A 83 8.01 -1.69 0.53
CA ILE A 83 7.59 -2.96 -0.09
C ILE A 83 8.27 -4.14 0.61
N GLU A 84 9.60 -4.12 0.75
CA GLU A 84 10.35 -5.22 1.41
C GLU A 84 9.83 -5.48 2.83
N LYS A 85 9.51 -4.43 3.59
CA LYS A 85 9.03 -4.54 4.98
C LYS A 85 7.60 -5.04 5.08
N TYR A 86 6.69 -4.51 4.26
CA TYR A 86 5.25 -4.71 4.45
C TYR A 86 4.63 -5.72 3.49
N PHE A 87 5.31 -6.07 2.40
CA PHE A 87 4.77 -7.03 1.43
C PHE A 87 4.47 -8.40 2.04
N PRO A 88 5.36 -9.05 2.84
CA PRO A 88 5.05 -10.37 3.40
C PRO A 88 3.75 -10.37 4.22
N ILE A 89 3.60 -9.38 5.10
CA ILE A 89 2.42 -9.18 5.96
C ILE A 89 1.17 -8.93 5.12
N ALA A 90 1.27 -8.01 4.15
CA ALA A 90 0.15 -7.63 3.32
C ALA A 90 -0.26 -8.74 2.33
N HIS A 91 0.69 -9.57 1.91
CA HIS A 91 0.47 -10.68 1.00
C HIS A 91 -0.31 -11.80 1.69
N GLU A 92 0.02 -12.14 2.93
CA GLU A 92 -0.75 -13.09 3.72
C GLU A 92 -2.21 -12.62 3.88
N ASP A 93 -2.41 -11.38 4.32
CA ASP A 93 -3.75 -10.84 4.58
C ASP A 93 -4.58 -10.61 3.29
N ILE A 94 -3.97 -10.21 2.17
CA ILE A 94 -4.72 -9.89 0.93
C ILE A 94 -5.28 -11.15 0.27
N LEU A 95 -4.64 -12.30 0.46
CA LEU A 95 -5.12 -13.58 -0.08
C LEU A 95 -6.37 -14.08 0.66
N GLU A 96 -6.52 -13.69 1.92
CA GLU A 96 -7.71 -14.00 2.72
C GLU A 96 -8.82 -12.93 2.57
N MET A 97 -8.55 -11.83 1.87
CA MET A 97 -9.49 -10.73 1.70
C MET A 97 -10.58 -11.07 0.68
N GLY A 98 -11.81 -11.31 1.16
CA GLY A 98 -12.98 -11.66 0.33
C GLY A 98 -13.70 -10.51 -0.39
N GLY A 99 -13.27 -9.25 -0.23
CA GLY A 99 -13.97 -8.08 -0.77
C GLY A 99 -13.67 -6.79 0.01
N PRO A 100 -14.34 -5.65 -0.30
CA PRO A 100 -14.02 -4.36 0.30
C PRO A 100 -14.10 -4.37 1.82
N GLU A 101 -12.97 -4.14 2.48
CA GLU A 101 -12.98 -3.54 3.82
C GLU A 101 -12.98 -2.03 3.68
N TYR A 102 -14.08 -1.50 3.11
CA TYR A 102 -14.37 -0.08 3.06
C TYR A 102 -14.76 0.41 4.46
N TRP A 103 -14.00 1.37 5.00
CA TRP A 103 -14.33 2.33 6.07
C TRP A 103 -14.99 1.87 7.39
N ASN A 104 -15.29 0.60 7.62
CA ASN A 104 -16.00 0.16 8.84
C ASN A 104 -15.08 -0.18 10.01
N SER A 105 -14.11 0.70 10.27
CA SER A 105 -13.39 0.71 11.55
C SER A 105 -13.03 2.14 11.95
N GLY A 106 -14.03 3.03 11.92
CA GLY A 106 -14.10 4.09 12.90
C GLY A 106 -14.99 3.62 14.06
N PRO A 107 -14.76 4.09 15.30
CA PRO A 107 -15.78 4.00 16.36
C PRO A 107 -17.07 4.75 15.98
#